data_AF-A0A813CFU2-F1
#
_entry.id   AF-A0A813CFU2-F1
#
_cell.length_a   1.000
_cell.length_b   1.000
_cell.length_c   1.000
_cell.angle_alpha   90.00
_cell.angle_beta   90.00
_cell.angle_gamma   90.00
#
_symmetry.space_group_name_H-M   'P 1'
#
loop_
_entity.id
_entity.type
_entity.pdbx_description
1 polymer ?
#
loop_
_entity_poly.entity_id
_entity_poly.type
_entity_poly.pdbx_seq_one_letter_code
_entity_poly.pdbx_strand_id
1 'polypeptide(L)'
;MHHSKYLHFLFGRVEIQRGQRLQKLFFLVPAAIRTLKGQSLIKDWQEGCINTVDRSGPEAKLQDFSEQVWDEYIGFVEHQYNLSQKPFPLNASGEVMAAARSIIVLLTIIITGTVALVYDGSYSKEHRMGEYDVHYAKDWYVWVLTGLSTAHFICAVLLVLFHVVAYSQWKIDTGMDQWKEENPHSHHRLNGIFGAILMLWFFLQDSGLVNKLFLAGISFLGLHFDFLIFSVHLMYVCAQVETLGKVFEALWITKDQVVGTAVLGFCVQYCFLVLGFLTFSKGYGFADMDTSECSSLMECLLAHLDYGFRSGPVWSSAELTWWKFAFDYLYNLVVILILAAIISGIIIDTFANMRADLSEKNDDQENNCFICGINRSQMERQMVKFEHHVFQEHYMWSYARFLMYLKQAKDSDLNGPESFVKAKVTRQDYTFYPVNRALTLDSDDAEDYTERQVRIKDLEEMRGSVRQCTETSQHILQLKRELKTVMKESNEAVADMQMRLQLLTGDVHKKVQEAMLQKAAQQAAGHRSDWQGLPVLQAFAPAGDK
;
A
#
# COMPACT_ATOMS: atom_id res chain seq x y z
N MET A 1 -16.14 -21.26 18.31
CA MET A 1 -16.25 -19.86 18.76
C MET A 1 -15.57 -18.96 17.73
N HIS A 2 -16.30 -18.51 16.70
CA HIS A 2 -15.76 -17.65 15.65
C HIS A 2 -15.80 -16.19 16.13
N HIS A 3 -14.62 -15.59 16.29
CA HIS A 3 -14.48 -14.20 16.66
C HIS A 3 -15.09 -13.29 15.57
N SER A 4 -15.95 -12.35 15.97
CA SER A 4 -16.60 -11.35 15.09
C SER A 4 -15.63 -10.57 14.19
N LYS A 5 -14.33 -10.48 14.54
CA LYS A 5 -13.29 -9.85 13.72
C LYS A 5 -12.99 -10.56 12.38
N TYR A 6 -13.28 -11.84 12.23
CA TYR A 6 -12.98 -12.59 11.00
C TYR A 6 -14.08 -12.51 9.93
N LEU A 7 -15.34 -12.27 10.34
CA LEU A 7 -16.49 -12.22 9.44
C LEU A 7 -16.47 -10.99 8.51
N HIS A 8 -15.96 -9.86 9.00
CA HIS A 8 -15.85 -8.62 8.21
C HIS A 8 -14.92 -8.72 6.98
N PHE A 9 -14.03 -9.71 6.94
CA PHE A 9 -13.14 -9.94 5.79
C PHE A 9 -13.65 -11.04 4.86
N LEU A 10 -14.59 -11.86 5.33
CA LEU A 10 -15.19 -12.94 4.55
C LEU A 10 -16.36 -12.42 3.71
N PHE A 11 -17.15 -11.51 4.27
CA PHE A 11 -18.31 -10.92 3.61
C PHE A 11 -18.05 -9.47 3.23
N GLY A 12 -18.22 -9.17 1.95
CA GLY A 12 -18.29 -7.82 1.44
C GLY A 12 -19.73 -7.31 1.49
N ARG A 13 -19.87 -5.98 1.51
CA ARG A 13 -21.16 -5.30 1.43
C ARG A 13 -21.06 -4.12 0.47
N VAL A 14 -22.08 -3.94 -0.36
CA VAL A 14 -22.19 -2.82 -1.31
C VAL A 14 -23.62 -2.30 -1.35
N GLU A 15 -23.78 -1.05 -1.72
CA GLU A 15 -25.08 -0.42 -1.95
C GLU A 15 -25.24 -0.16 -3.44
N ILE A 16 -26.36 -0.56 -4.00
CA ILE A 16 -26.64 -0.38 -5.43
C ILE A 16 -27.97 0.30 -5.65
N GLN A 17 -28.07 1.03 -6.75
CA GLN A 17 -29.28 1.64 -7.24
C GLN A 17 -29.91 0.75 -8.32
N ARG A 18 -31.15 0.33 -8.10
CA ARG A 18 -31.96 -0.42 -9.07
C ARG A 18 -33.27 0.30 -9.30
N GLY A 19 -33.36 1.01 -10.42
CA GLY A 19 -34.46 1.94 -10.68
C GLY A 19 -34.38 3.12 -9.70
N GLN A 20 -35.45 3.33 -8.92
CA GLN A 20 -35.49 4.40 -7.91
C GLN A 20 -35.11 3.95 -6.50
N ARG A 21 -34.96 2.64 -6.24
CA ARG A 21 -34.67 2.11 -4.90
C ARG A 21 -33.19 1.80 -4.73
N LEU A 22 -32.67 2.10 -3.54
CA LEU A 22 -31.39 1.62 -3.07
C LEU A 22 -31.54 0.25 -2.42
N GLN A 23 -30.58 -0.64 -2.65
CA GLN A 23 -30.55 -1.99 -2.07
C GLN A 23 -29.14 -2.29 -1.57
N LYS A 24 -29.05 -2.95 -0.40
CA LYS A 24 -27.78 -3.44 0.14
C LYS A 24 -27.59 -4.90 -0.27
N LEU A 25 -26.44 -5.19 -0.86
CA LEU A 25 -26.04 -6.55 -1.24
C LEU A 25 -24.88 -7.02 -0.37
N PHE A 26 -24.87 -8.32 -0.10
CA PHE A 26 -23.81 -9.02 0.61
C PHE A 26 -23.27 -10.12 -0.28
N PHE A 27 -21.95 -10.25 -0.33
CA PHE A 27 -21.29 -11.24 -1.18
C PHE A 27 -20.07 -11.82 -0.46
N LEU A 28 -19.61 -12.98 -0.91
CA LEU A 28 -18.40 -13.59 -0.39
C LEU A 28 -17.18 -12.98 -1.06
N VAL A 29 -16.23 -12.49 -0.27
CA VAL A 29 -14.99 -11.90 -0.81
C VAL A 29 -14.17 -13.00 -1.52
N PRO A 30 -13.76 -12.80 -2.80
CA PRO A 30 -12.96 -13.76 -3.55
C PRO A 30 -11.72 -14.26 -2.80
N ALA A 31 -11.36 -15.53 -2.98
CA ALA A 31 -10.24 -16.16 -2.28
C ALA A 31 -8.91 -15.45 -2.55
N ALA A 32 -8.68 -15.00 -3.79
CA ALA A 32 -7.48 -14.27 -4.18
C ALA A 32 -7.21 -13.05 -3.30
N ILE A 33 -8.20 -12.18 -3.12
CA ILE A 33 -8.07 -10.99 -2.26
C ILE A 33 -7.85 -11.36 -0.79
N ARG A 34 -8.50 -12.44 -0.31
CA ARG A 34 -8.33 -12.90 1.08
C ARG A 34 -6.91 -13.37 1.35
N THR A 35 -6.28 -14.06 0.41
CA THR A 35 -4.88 -14.53 0.53
C THR A 35 -3.88 -13.38 0.37
N LEU A 36 -4.11 -12.46 -0.58
CA LEU A 36 -3.12 -11.44 -0.95
C LEU A 36 -3.26 -10.10 -0.21
N LYS A 37 -4.08 -10.03 0.85
CA LYS A 37 -4.38 -8.80 1.61
C LYS A 37 -3.16 -7.97 2.03
N GLY A 38 -2.04 -8.63 2.30
CA GLY A 38 -0.80 -8.00 2.77
C GLY A 38 0.22 -7.70 1.67
N GLN A 39 -0.03 -8.13 0.44
CA GLN A 39 0.96 -8.04 -0.64
C GLN A 39 1.17 -6.59 -1.06
N SER A 40 2.44 -6.14 -1.09
CA SER A 40 2.81 -4.76 -1.44
C SER A 40 2.36 -4.40 -2.85
N LEU A 41 2.60 -5.26 -3.84
CA LEU A 41 2.28 -4.98 -5.25
C LEU A 41 0.80 -4.66 -5.49
N ILE A 42 -0.11 -5.29 -4.74
CA ILE A 42 -1.54 -5.00 -4.85
C ILE A 42 -1.83 -3.63 -4.25
N LYS A 43 -1.26 -3.30 -3.09
CA LYS A 43 -1.45 -1.98 -2.47
C LYS A 43 -0.88 -0.87 -3.34
N ASP A 44 0.29 -1.07 -3.92
CA ASP A 44 0.93 -0.10 -4.83
C ASP A 44 0.02 0.16 -6.04
N TRP A 45 -0.59 -0.89 -6.62
CA TRP A 45 -1.57 -0.73 -7.71
C TRP A 45 -2.82 0.01 -7.23
N GLN A 46 -3.34 -0.34 -6.06
CA GLN A 46 -4.52 0.30 -5.46
C GLN A 46 -4.30 1.81 -5.23
N GLU A 47 -3.16 2.18 -4.67
CA GLU A 47 -2.77 3.59 -4.46
C GLU A 47 -2.58 4.31 -5.80
N GLY A 48 -1.97 3.66 -6.79
CA GLY A 48 -1.86 4.17 -8.15
C GLY A 48 -3.22 4.52 -8.76
N CYS A 49 -4.15 3.57 -8.74
CA CYS A 49 -5.50 3.73 -9.30
C CYS A 49 -6.26 4.91 -8.66
N ILE A 50 -6.19 5.06 -7.33
CA ILE A 50 -6.85 6.18 -6.62
C ILE A 50 -6.28 7.54 -7.06
N ASN A 51 -4.99 7.59 -7.37
CA ASN A 51 -4.29 8.81 -7.76
C ASN A 51 -4.49 9.16 -9.26
N THR A 52 -4.76 8.17 -10.11
CA THR A 52 -4.93 8.34 -11.57
C THR A 52 -6.37 8.46 -12.02
N VAL A 53 -7.35 8.07 -11.19
CA VAL A 53 -8.77 8.12 -11.55
C VAL A 53 -9.21 9.52 -12.01
N ASP A 54 -10.06 9.58 -13.05
CA ASP A 54 -10.68 10.82 -13.51
C ASP A 54 -11.55 11.44 -12.40
N ARG A 55 -11.35 12.72 -12.11
CA ARG A 55 -12.10 13.48 -11.10
C ARG A 55 -12.92 14.62 -11.68
N SER A 56 -13.14 14.62 -13.00
CA SER A 56 -14.00 15.59 -13.70
C SER A 56 -15.44 15.63 -13.16
N GLY A 57 -15.94 14.49 -12.65
CA GLY A 57 -17.22 14.40 -11.94
C GLY A 57 -17.41 13.06 -11.20
N PRO A 58 -18.45 12.93 -10.34
CA PRO A 58 -18.69 11.70 -9.59
C PRO A 58 -18.94 10.47 -10.48
N GLU A 59 -19.70 10.63 -11.56
CA GLU A 59 -20.02 9.56 -12.50
C GLU A 59 -18.79 9.12 -13.30
N ALA A 60 -18.03 10.07 -13.85
CA ALA A 60 -16.80 9.81 -14.59
C ALA A 60 -15.76 9.09 -13.71
N LYS A 61 -15.62 9.52 -12.45
CA LYS A 61 -14.76 8.88 -11.45
C LYS A 61 -15.09 7.42 -11.23
N LEU A 62 -16.38 7.09 -11.14
CA LEU A 62 -16.82 5.72 -10.90
C LEU A 62 -16.73 4.85 -12.14
N GLN A 63 -17.00 5.43 -13.31
CA GLN A 63 -16.80 4.76 -14.58
C GLN A 63 -15.33 4.37 -14.76
N ASP A 64 -14.42 5.33 -14.70
CA ASP A 64 -12.99 5.10 -14.88
C ASP A 64 -12.42 4.13 -13.82
N PHE A 65 -12.79 4.29 -12.54
CA PHE A 65 -12.43 3.33 -11.50
C PHE A 65 -12.92 1.92 -11.82
N SER A 66 -14.15 1.77 -12.31
CA SER A 66 -14.74 0.46 -12.56
C SER A 66 -14.16 -0.21 -13.81
N GLU A 67 -13.85 0.57 -14.84
CA GLU A 67 -13.16 0.10 -16.05
C GLU A 67 -11.75 -0.38 -15.70
N GLN A 68 -10.94 0.44 -15.01
CA GLN A 68 -9.62 0.03 -14.51
C GLN A 68 -9.68 -1.23 -13.64
N VAL A 69 -10.69 -1.33 -12.77
CA VAL A 69 -10.87 -2.53 -11.95
C VAL A 69 -11.25 -3.75 -12.80
N TRP A 70 -12.17 -3.58 -13.73
CA TRP A 70 -12.73 -4.68 -14.53
C TRP A 70 -11.72 -5.24 -15.53
N ASP A 71 -11.00 -4.36 -16.22
CA ASP A 71 -10.11 -4.71 -17.33
C ASP A 71 -8.70 -5.05 -16.83
N GLU A 72 -8.18 -4.32 -15.85
CA GLU A 72 -6.80 -4.46 -15.40
C GLU A 72 -6.68 -5.16 -14.02
N TYR A 73 -7.31 -4.60 -12.98
CA TYR A 73 -7.10 -5.04 -11.60
C TYR A 73 -7.43 -6.51 -11.36
N ILE A 74 -8.58 -6.97 -11.85
CA ILE A 74 -9.02 -8.35 -11.61
C ILE A 74 -8.02 -9.34 -12.22
N GLY A 75 -7.61 -9.10 -13.48
CA GLY A 75 -6.60 -9.93 -14.14
C GLY A 75 -5.25 -9.91 -13.41
N PHE A 76 -4.86 -8.73 -12.90
CA PHE A 76 -3.62 -8.58 -12.14
C PHE A 76 -3.66 -9.37 -10.83
N VAL A 77 -4.74 -9.25 -10.05
CA VAL A 77 -4.92 -9.99 -8.79
C VAL A 77 -4.98 -11.49 -9.02
N GLU A 78 -5.65 -11.95 -10.07
CA GLU A 78 -5.70 -13.38 -10.41
C GLU A 78 -4.33 -13.92 -10.80
N HIS A 79 -3.55 -13.16 -11.57
CA HIS A 79 -2.17 -13.50 -11.88
C HIS A 79 -1.30 -13.59 -10.62
N GLN A 80 -1.36 -12.60 -9.73
CA GLN A 80 -0.64 -12.63 -8.46
C GLN A 80 -1.08 -13.78 -7.56
N TYR A 81 -2.37 -14.13 -7.57
CA TYR A 81 -2.88 -15.27 -6.81
C TYR A 81 -2.32 -16.59 -7.33
N ASN A 82 -2.29 -16.77 -8.65
CA ASN A 82 -1.69 -17.93 -9.28
C ASN A 82 -0.18 -18.03 -8.99
N LEU A 83 0.53 -16.89 -8.94
CA LEU A 83 1.94 -16.86 -8.53
C LEU A 83 2.12 -17.23 -7.06
N SER A 84 1.25 -16.77 -6.16
CA SER A 84 1.34 -17.08 -4.72
C SER A 84 1.23 -18.57 -4.39
N GLN A 85 0.62 -19.36 -5.29
CA GLN A 85 0.49 -20.82 -5.17
C GLN A 85 1.72 -21.58 -5.68
N LYS A 86 2.63 -20.93 -6.41
CA LYS A 86 3.86 -21.55 -6.94
C LYS A 86 4.93 -21.70 -5.84
N PRO A 87 5.94 -22.57 -6.00
CA PRO A 87 7.03 -22.67 -5.05
C PRO A 87 7.91 -21.40 -5.03
N PHE A 88 8.61 -21.20 -3.92
CA PHE A 88 9.65 -20.17 -3.79
C PHE A 88 10.72 -20.33 -4.89
N PRO A 89 11.20 -19.23 -5.52
CA PRO A 89 10.98 -17.81 -5.19
C PRO A 89 9.81 -17.13 -5.93
N LEU A 90 9.03 -17.85 -6.74
CA LEU A 90 8.01 -17.24 -7.61
C LEU A 90 6.82 -16.65 -6.82
N ASN A 91 6.48 -17.26 -5.68
CA ASN A 91 5.41 -16.78 -4.79
C ASN A 91 5.75 -15.49 -4.04
N ALA A 92 7.03 -15.14 -3.92
CA ALA A 92 7.53 -13.97 -3.22
C ALA A 92 8.16 -12.94 -4.19
N SER A 93 7.74 -12.96 -5.46
CA SER A 93 8.33 -12.13 -6.52
C SER A 93 8.41 -10.64 -6.15
N GLY A 94 7.35 -10.07 -5.60
CA GLY A 94 7.31 -8.67 -5.17
C GLY A 94 8.30 -8.35 -4.03
N GLU A 95 8.46 -9.25 -3.07
CA GLU A 95 9.41 -9.08 -1.96
C GLU A 95 10.85 -9.16 -2.46
N VAL A 96 11.13 -10.09 -3.37
CA VAL A 96 12.45 -10.21 -4.02
C VAL A 96 12.78 -8.96 -4.82
N MET A 97 11.83 -8.39 -5.56
CA MET A 97 12.01 -7.12 -6.27
C MET A 97 12.31 -5.96 -5.32
N ALA A 98 11.58 -5.84 -4.22
CA ALA A 98 11.79 -4.79 -3.22
C ALA A 98 13.17 -4.91 -2.53
N ALA A 99 13.60 -6.14 -2.22
CA ALA A 99 14.92 -6.42 -1.69
C ALA A 99 16.02 -6.07 -2.71
N ALA A 100 15.88 -6.52 -3.97
CA ALA A 100 16.82 -6.22 -5.05
C ALA A 100 16.95 -4.71 -5.27
N ARG A 101 15.84 -3.96 -5.30
CA ARG A 101 15.82 -2.49 -5.40
C ARG A 101 16.61 -1.84 -4.26
N SER A 102 16.38 -2.26 -3.02
CA SER A 102 17.08 -1.72 -1.84
C SER A 102 18.59 -2.00 -1.90
N ILE A 103 18.98 -3.22 -2.30
CA ILE A 103 20.39 -3.61 -2.44
C ILE A 103 21.07 -2.82 -3.56
N ILE A 104 20.41 -2.63 -4.71
CA ILE A 104 20.93 -1.81 -5.83
C ILE A 104 21.22 -0.38 -5.37
N VAL A 105 20.30 0.24 -4.63
CA VAL A 105 20.50 1.61 -4.12
C VAL A 105 21.73 1.67 -3.20
N LEU A 106 21.84 0.73 -2.26
CA LEU A 106 22.98 0.65 -1.34
C LEU A 106 24.30 0.44 -2.08
N LEU A 107 24.33 -0.54 -2.99
CA LEU A 107 25.53 -0.85 -3.78
C LEU A 107 25.94 0.32 -4.68
N THR A 108 24.99 1.03 -5.28
CA THR A 108 25.27 2.22 -6.11
C THR A 108 26.04 3.25 -5.30
N ILE A 109 25.53 3.63 -4.12
CA ILE A 109 26.15 4.63 -3.25
C ILE A 109 27.57 4.20 -2.83
N ILE A 110 27.73 2.91 -2.47
CA ILE A 110 29.04 2.37 -2.07
C ILE A 110 30.02 2.37 -3.24
N ILE A 111 29.61 1.90 -4.43
CA ILE A 111 30.46 1.84 -5.62
C ILE A 111 30.89 3.25 -6.00
N THR A 112 29.96 4.18 -6.18
CA THR A 112 30.28 5.55 -6.60
C THR A 112 31.11 6.29 -5.56
N GLY A 113 30.83 6.09 -4.28
CA GLY A 113 31.63 6.66 -3.19
C GLY A 113 33.05 6.10 -3.16
N THR A 114 33.22 4.80 -3.38
CA THR A 114 34.54 4.15 -3.43
C THR A 114 35.32 4.58 -4.67
N VAL A 115 34.68 4.63 -5.84
CA VAL A 115 35.29 5.11 -7.08
C VAL A 115 35.78 6.55 -6.89
N ALA A 116 34.96 7.44 -6.33
CA ALA A 116 35.36 8.84 -6.09
C ALA A 116 36.57 8.99 -5.16
N LEU A 117 36.79 8.06 -4.23
CA LEU A 117 37.91 8.10 -3.28
C LEU A 117 39.21 7.50 -3.82
N VAL A 118 39.11 6.58 -4.77
CA VAL A 118 40.22 5.69 -5.16
C VAL A 118 40.66 5.89 -6.62
N TYR A 119 39.82 6.49 -7.44
CA TYR A 119 40.13 6.78 -8.83
C TYR A 119 41.23 7.84 -8.95
N ASP A 120 42.36 7.47 -9.58
CA ASP A 120 43.56 8.30 -9.75
C ASP A 120 43.72 8.80 -11.21
N GLY A 121 42.70 8.61 -12.04
CA GLY A 121 42.72 9.06 -13.43
C GLY A 121 42.73 10.59 -13.52
N SER A 122 43.68 11.14 -14.30
CA SER A 122 43.76 12.57 -14.62
C SER A 122 43.39 12.82 -16.09
N TYR A 123 42.94 14.03 -16.40
CA TYR A 123 42.67 14.46 -17.77
C TYR A 123 43.96 14.48 -18.60
N SER A 124 44.28 13.36 -19.26
CA SER A 124 45.41 13.20 -20.16
C SER A 124 44.94 12.93 -21.59
N LYS A 125 45.71 13.37 -22.59
CA LYS A 125 45.47 13.05 -24.01
C LYS A 125 45.55 11.56 -24.32
N GLU A 126 46.07 10.76 -23.39
CA GLU A 126 46.19 9.31 -23.48
C GLU A 126 45.02 8.55 -22.86
N HIS A 127 44.06 9.22 -22.22
CA HIS A 127 42.89 8.55 -21.63
C HIS A 127 42.02 7.92 -22.73
N ARG A 128 41.98 6.59 -22.78
CA ARG A 128 41.15 5.81 -23.70
C ARG A 128 40.02 5.12 -22.93
N MET A 129 38.79 5.30 -23.40
CA MET A 129 37.64 4.53 -22.92
C MET A 129 37.92 3.03 -23.02
N GLY A 130 37.86 2.32 -21.89
CA GLY A 130 38.10 0.88 -21.79
C GLY A 130 39.40 0.46 -21.10
N GLU A 131 40.30 1.40 -20.78
CA GLU A 131 41.49 1.14 -19.96
C GLU A 131 41.16 1.38 -18.46
N TYR A 132 40.36 0.48 -17.87
CA TYR A 132 39.77 0.71 -16.54
C TYR A 132 40.65 0.31 -15.35
N ASP A 133 41.67 -0.53 -15.54
CA ASP A 133 42.56 -1.01 -14.48
C ASP A 133 43.74 -0.06 -14.19
N VAL A 134 44.17 0.69 -15.20
CA VAL A 134 45.34 1.59 -15.15
C VAL A 134 45.14 2.76 -14.19
N HIS A 135 43.89 3.15 -13.92
CA HIS A 135 43.55 4.33 -13.12
C HIS A 135 43.38 4.05 -11.61
N TYR A 136 43.72 2.85 -11.14
CA TYR A 136 43.63 2.48 -9.73
C TYR A 136 44.99 2.12 -9.16
N ALA A 137 45.43 2.86 -8.13
CA ALA A 137 46.77 2.74 -7.55
C ALA A 137 47.10 1.36 -6.94
N LYS A 138 46.09 0.53 -6.64
CA LYS A 138 46.27 -0.82 -6.09
C LYS A 138 45.29 -1.80 -6.72
N ASP A 139 45.80 -2.95 -7.15
CA ASP A 139 45.01 -3.98 -7.82
C ASP A 139 43.81 -4.46 -6.99
N TRP A 140 43.95 -4.54 -5.66
CA TRP A 140 42.86 -4.99 -4.79
C TRP A 140 41.64 -4.05 -4.82
N TYR A 141 41.81 -2.77 -5.16
CA TYR A 141 40.68 -1.86 -5.37
C TYR A 141 39.82 -2.31 -6.55
N VAL A 142 40.47 -2.71 -7.66
CA VAL A 142 39.79 -3.25 -8.84
C VAL A 142 39.06 -4.54 -8.49
N TRP A 143 39.67 -5.44 -7.72
CA TRP A 143 39.01 -6.67 -7.26
C TRP A 143 37.75 -6.40 -6.42
N VAL A 144 37.82 -5.45 -5.48
CA VAL A 144 36.67 -5.06 -4.64
C VAL A 144 35.58 -4.41 -5.48
N LEU A 145 35.92 -3.45 -6.33
CA LEU A 145 34.97 -2.76 -7.21
C LEU A 145 34.31 -3.73 -8.20
N THR A 146 35.06 -4.68 -8.76
CA THR A 146 34.52 -5.73 -9.63
C THR A 146 33.53 -6.61 -8.87
N GLY A 147 33.85 -7.00 -7.63
CA GLY A 147 32.95 -7.78 -6.78
C GLY A 147 31.63 -7.05 -6.48
N LEU A 148 31.71 -5.78 -6.08
CA LEU A 148 30.53 -4.94 -5.82
C LEU A 148 29.71 -4.71 -7.09
N SER A 149 30.36 -4.42 -8.22
CA SER A 149 29.72 -4.18 -9.52
C SER A 149 29.05 -5.44 -10.06
N THR A 150 29.67 -6.61 -9.85
CA THR A 150 29.08 -7.91 -10.20
C THR A 150 27.84 -8.18 -9.36
N ALA A 151 27.90 -7.94 -8.04
CA ALA A 151 26.74 -8.05 -7.17
C ALA A 151 25.61 -7.09 -7.58
N HIS A 152 25.95 -5.85 -7.95
CA HIS A 152 25.01 -4.87 -8.45
C HIS A 152 24.35 -5.34 -9.76
N PHE A 153 25.13 -5.83 -10.72
CA PHE A 153 24.61 -6.36 -11.99
C PHE A 153 23.71 -7.57 -11.78
N ILE A 154 24.09 -8.51 -10.91
CA ILE A 154 23.24 -9.67 -10.55
C ILE A 154 21.91 -9.18 -9.97
N CYS A 155 21.92 -8.21 -9.05
CA CYS A 155 20.69 -7.67 -8.49
C CYS A 155 19.83 -6.97 -9.56
N ALA A 156 20.44 -6.24 -10.49
CA ALA A 156 19.72 -5.60 -11.59
C ALA A 156 19.08 -6.63 -12.54
N VAL A 157 19.77 -7.72 -12.86
CA VAL A 157 19.24 -8.83 -13.65
C VAL A 157 18.09 -9.54 -12.90
N LEU A 158 18.26 -9.81 -11.59
CA LEU A 158 17.19 -10.37 -10.77
C LEU A 158 15.96 -9.46 -10.76
N LEU A 159 16.15 -8.15 -10.65
CA LEU A 159 15.06 -7.18 -10.69
C LEU A 159 14.28 -7.25 -12.02
N VAL A 160 14.98 -7.39 -13.16
CA VAL A 160 14.35 -7.59 -14.47
C VAL A 160 13.59 -8.92 -14.52
N LEU A 161 14.23 -10.03 -14.13
CA LEU A 161 13.64 -11.36 -14.21
C LEU A 161 12.36 -11.48 -13.36
N PHE A 162 12.40 -10.98 -12.13
CA PHE A 162 11.23 -11.02 -11.25
C PHE A 162 10.14 -10.03 -11.68
N HIS A 163 10.49 -8.90 -12.30
CA HIS A 163 9.50 -8.03 -12.94
C HIS A 163 8.78 -8.75 -14.08
N VAL A 164 9.53 -9.49 -14.92
CA VAL A 164 8.94 -10.29 -16.01
C VAL A 164 7.96 -11.33 -15.47
N VAL A 165 8.34 -12.05 -14.40
CA VAL A 165 7.46 -13.02 -13.74
C VAL A 165 6.22 -12.36 -13.16
N ALA A 166 6.39 -11.21 -12.49
CA ALA A 166 5.31 -10.53 -11.77
C ALA A 166 4.31 -9.84 -12.70
N TYR A 167 4.74 -9.28 -13.84
CA TYR A 167 3.89 -8.38 -14.66
C TYR A 167 3.72 -8.82 -16.11
N SER A 168 4.74 -9.39 -16.75
CA SER A 168 4.74 -9.50 -18.21
C SER A 168 3.64 -10.39 -18.76
N GLN A 169 3.37 -11.54 -18.13
CA GLN A 169 2.29 -12.43 -18.57
C GLN A 169 0.93 -11.72 -18.53
N TRP A 170 0.61 -11.11 -17.38
CA TRP A 170 -0.64 -10.35 -17.21
C TRP A 170 -0.76 -9.20 -18.23
N LYS A 171 0.30 -8.42 -18.46
CA LYS A 171 0.26 -7.33 -19.44
C LYS A 171 0.05 -7.82 -20.88
N ILE A 172 0.72 -8.90 -21.26
CA ILE A 172 0.56 -9.50 -22.58
C ILE A 172 -0.87 -10.02 -22.73
N ASP A 173 -1.38 -10.79 -21.76
CA ASP A 173 -2.72 -11.37 -21.83
C ASP A 173 -3.80 -10.28 -21.90
N THR A 174 -3.69 -9.24 -21.07
CA THR A 174 -4.62 -8.10 -21.05
C THR A 174 -4.60 -7.34 -22.38
N GLY A 175 -3.42 -7.00 -22.89
CA GLY A 175 -3.29 -6.30 -24.19
C GLY A 175 -3.78 -7.16 -25.36
N MET A 176 -3.53 -8.46 -25.33
CA MET A 176 -4.00 -9.40 -26.34
C MET A 176 -5.53 -9.53 -26.33
N ASP A 177 -6.16 -9.50 -25.16
CA ASP A 177 -7.61 -9.56 -25.04
C ASP A 177 -8.26 -8.25 -25.50
N GLN A 178 -7.72 -7.08 -25.11
CA GLN A 178 -8.13 -5.78 -25.64
C GLN A 178 -8.05 -5.73 -27.17
N TRP A 179 -6.94 -6.20 -27.76
CA TRP A 179 -6.80 -6.24 -29.21
C TRP A 179 -7.84 -7.13 -29.89
N LYS A 180 -8.19 -8.27 -29.29
CA LYS A 180 -9.22 -9.18 -29.82
C LYS A 180 -10.60 -8.54 -29.77
N GLU A 181 -10.91 -7.77 -28.74
CA GLU A 181 -12.17 -7.04 -28.59
C GLU A 181 -12.29 -5.92 -29.63
N GLU A 182 -11.22 -5.16 -29.86
CA GLU A 182 -11.17 -4.14 -30.91
C GLU A 182 -11.23 -4.73 -32.32
N ASN A 183 -10.76 -5.97 -32.52
CA ASN A 183 -10.59 -6.59 -33.82
C ASN A 183 -11.28 -7.98 -33.95
N PRO A 184 -12.62 -8.07 -33.81
CA PRO A 184 -13.35 -9.33 -33.69
C PRO A 184 -13.23 -10.26 -34.92
N HIS A 185 -13.00 -9.72 -36.12
CA HIS A 185 -12.93 -10.51 -37.35
C HIS A 185 -11.51 -10.97 -37.73
N SER A 186 -10.47 -10.49 -37.07
CA SER A 186 -9.08 -10.76 -37.44
C SER A 186 -8.30 -11.61 -36.45
N HIS A 187 -8.97 -12.36 -35.57
CA HIS A 187 -8.31 -13.25 -34.60
C HIS A 187 -7.37 -14.26 -35.27
N HIS A 188 -7.66 -14.69 -36.51
CA HIS A 188 -6.81 -15.60 -37.28
C HIS A 188 -5.37 -15.06 -37.51
N ARG A 189 -5.16 -13.74 -37.49
CA ARG A 189 -3.84 -13.12 -37.66
C ARG A 189 -2.90 -13.38 -36.48
N LEU A 190 -3.45 -13.69 -35.31
CA LEU A 190 -2.67 -13.95 -34.10
C LEU A 190 -1.89 -15.28 -34.16
N ASN A 191 -2.30 -16.22 -35.02
CA ASN A 191 -1.66 -17.54 -35.13
C ASN A 191 -0.33 -17.52 -35.91
N GLY A 192 0.10 -16.36 -36.41
CA GLY A 192 1.34 -16.21 -37.19
C GLY A 192 2.36 -15.30 -36.53
N ILE A 193 3.35 -14.86 -37.33
CA ILE A 193 4.42 -13.93 -36.90
C ILE A 193 3.84 -12.63 -36.34
N PHE A 194 2.70 -12.18 -36.85
CA PHE A 194 2.02 -10.99 -36.36
C PHE A 194 1.65 -11.09 -34.87
N GLY A 195 1.16 -12.25 -34.40
CA GLY A 195 0.90 -12.46 -32.98
C GLY A 195 2.15 -12.38 -32.13
N ALA A 196 3.28 -12.93 -32.60
CA ALA A 196 4.55 -12.84 -31.88
C ALA A 196 5.10 -11.40 -31.81
N ILE A 197 4.99 -10.63 -32.90
CA ILE A 197 5.36 -9.20 -32.93
C ILE A 197 4.47 -8.43 -31.96
N LEU A 198 3.17 -8.70 -31.94
CA LEU A 198 2.23 -8.03 -31.06
C LEU A 198 2.49 -8.34 -29.58
N MET A 199 2.77 -9.60 -29.23
CA MET A 199 3.20 -9.98 -27.88
C MET A 199 4.49 -9.26 -27.47
N LEU A 200 5.49 -9.18 -28.36
CA LEU A 200 6.73 -8.45 -28.09
C LEU A 200 6.47 -6.94 -27.92
N TRP A 201 5.54 -6.39 -28.70
CA TRP A 201 5.15 -4.98 -28.57
C TRP A 201 4.51 -4.70 -27.21
N PHE A 202 3.53 -5.50 -26.78
CA PHE A 202 2.94 -5.36 -25.44
C PHE A 202 3.96 -5.59 -24.32
N PHE A 203 4.90 -6.51 -24.51
CA PHE A 203 6.00 -6.74 -23.57
C PHE A 203 6.90 -5.50 -23.42
N LEU A 204 7.28 -4.86 -24.52
CA LEU A 204 8.16 -3.67 -24.52
C LEU A 204 7.44 -2.36 -24.23
N GLN A 205 6.11 -2.31 -24.32
CA GLN A 205 5.30 -1.14 -23.96
C GLN A 205 5.30 -0.88 -22.45
N ASP A 206 5.67 -1.87 -21.63
CA ASP A 206 5.81 -1.69 -20.19
C ASP A 206 6.99 -0.78 -19.83
N SER A 207 6.69 0.51 -19.61
CA SER A 207 7.69 1.51 -19.17
C SER A 207 8.45 1.07 -17.92
N GLY A 208 7.80 0.35 -17.01
CA GLY A 208 8.42 -0.19 -15.80
C GLY A 208 9.48 -1.27 -16.10
N LEU A 209 9.29 -2.06 -17.15
CA LEU A 209 10.26 -3.06 -17.61
C LEU A 209 11.40 -2.39 -18.37
N VAL A 210 11.09 -1.47 -19.30
CA VAL A 210 12.10 -0.75 -20.10
C VAL A 210 13.09 -0.01 -19.19
N ASN A 211 12.61 0.66 -18.14
CA ASN A 211 13.46 1.33 -17.17
C ASN A 211 14.41 0.36 -16.43
N LYS A 212 13.93 -0.85 -16.09
CA LYS A 212 14.76 -1.87 -15.43
C LYS A 212 15.75 -2.52 -16.39
N LEU A 213 15.38 -2.71 -17.67
CA LEU A 213 16.29 -3.17 -18.72
C LEU A 213 17.40 -2.15 -18.97
N PHE A 214 17.05 -0.87 -19.02
CA PHE A 214 18.02 0.22 -19.12
C PHE A 214 18.99 0.23 -17.92
N LEU A 215 18.47 0.09 -16.70
CA LEU A 215 19.27 -0.02 -15.48
C LEU A 215 20.27 -1.18 -15.54
N ALA A 216 19.81 -2.36 -15.95
CA ALA A 216 20.65 -3.56 -16.11
C ALA A 216 21.69 -3.39 -17.24
N GLY A 217 21.31 -2.75 -18.34
CA GLY A 217 22.21 -2.43 -19.45
C GLY A 217 23.34 -1.49 -19.03
N ILE A 218 23.04 -0.42 -18.27
CA ILE A 218 24.07 0.46 -17.72
C ILE A 218 24.94 -0.30 -16.71
N SER A 219 24.38 -1.17 -15.88
CA SER A 219 25.19 -1.99 -14.95
C SER A 219 26.15 -2.93 -15.69
N PHE A 220 25.71 -3.50 -16.82
CA PHE A 220 26.58 -4.30 -17.69
C PHE A 220 27.71 -3.44 -18.27
N LEU A 221 27.37 -2.24 -18.76
CA LEU A 221 28.37 -1.31 -19.28
C LEU A 221 29.39 -0.91 -18.20
N GLY A 222 28.93 -0.61 -16.98
CA GLY A 222 29.81 -0.25 -15.87
C GLY A 222 30.70 -1.38 -15.37
N LEU A 223 30.25 -2.63 -15.51
CA LEU A 223 31.06 -3.80 -15.15
C LEU A 223 32.15 -4.11 -16.19
N HIS A 224 31.84 -3.94 -17.48
CA HIS A 224 32.71 -4.40 -18.57
C HIS A 224 33.57 -3.31 -19.22
N PHE A 225 33.15 -2.04 -19.12
CA PHE A 225 33.87 -0.92 -19.73
C PHE A 225 34.58 -0.06 -18.70
N ASP A 226 33.85 0.56 -17.76
CA ASP A 226 34.43 1.43 -16.74
C ASP A 226 33.50 1.64 -15.54
N PHE A 227 34.03 1.56 -14.31
CA PHE A 227 33.25 1.73 -13.08
C PHE A 227 32.64 3.14 -12.92
N LEU A 228 33.19 4.16 -13.59
CA LEU A 228 32.63 5.53 -13.60
C LEU A 228 31.21 5.59 -14.18
N ILE A 229 30.83 4.63 -15.03
CA ILE A 229 29.48 4.56 -15.62
C ILE A 229 28.41 4.33 -14.54
N PHE A 230 28.76 3.74 -13.39
CA PHE A 230 27.85 3.62 -12.24
C PHE A 230 27.39 4.98 -11.68
N SER A 231 28.03 6.09 -12.05
CA SER A 231 27.53 7.44 -11.75
C SER A 231 26.12 7.69 -12.31
N VAL A 232 25.74 7.08 -13.44
CA VAL A 232 24.40 7.20 -14.02
C VAL A 232 23.34 6.58 -13.10
N HIS A 233 23.69 5.53 -12.34
CA HIS A 233 22.80 4.91 -11.35
C HIS A 233 22.47 5.85 -10.18
N LEU A 234 23.26 6.90 -9.93
CA LEU A 234 22.89 7.91 -8.92
C LEU A 234 21.56 8.60 -9.27
N MET A 235 21.27 8.78 -10.56
CA MET A 235 20.00 9.34 -11.00
C MET A 235 18.83 8.40 -10.67
N TYR A 236 19.05 7.09 -10.80
CA TYR A 236 18.09 6.08 -10.34
C TYR A 236 17.89 6.13 -8.83
N VAL A 237 18.96 6.30 -8.04
CA VAL A 237 18.87 6.46 -6.57
C VAL A 237 18.02 7.68 -6.20
N CYS A 238 18.25 8.83 -6.84
CA CYS A 238 17.43 10.02 -6.64
C CYS A 238 15.96 9.76 -6.98
N ALA A 239 15.68 9.09 -8.10
CA ALA A 239 14.31 8.76 -8.50
C ALA A 239 13.59 7.78 -7.54
N GLN A 240 14.31 7.02 -6.71
CA GLN A 240 13.69 6.14 -5.71
C GLN A 240 13.15 6.88 -4.48
N VAL A 241 13.58 8.13 -4.25
CA VAL A 241 13.11 8.97 -3.15
C VAL A 241 11.83 9.66 -3.57
N GLU A 242 10.76 9.53 -2.78
CA GLU A 242 9.41 10.01 -3.12
C GLU A 242 9.39 11.47 -3.59
N THR A 243 10.04 12.37 -2.85
CA THR A 243 10.06 13.81 -3.17
C THR A 243 10.88 14.13 -4.42
N LEU A 244 12.04 13.48 -4.61
CA LEU A 244 12.89 13.70 -5.78
C LEU A 244 12.31 13.03 -7.04
N GLY A 245 11.60 11.91 -6.89
CA GLY A 245 10.87 11.26 -7.97
C GLY A 245 9.86 12.20 -8.64
N LYS A 246 9.18 13.04 -7.85
CA LYS A 246 8.26 14.08 -8.37
C LYS A 246 8.96 15.14 -9.22
N VAL A 247 10.23 15.42 -8.97
CA VAL A 247 11.02 16.33 -9.81
C VAL A 247 11.26 15.72 -11.19
N PHE A 248 11.62 14.43 -11.25
CA PHE A 248 11.77 13.72 -12.53
C PHE A 248 10.45 13.58 -13.28
N GLU A 249 9.35 13.33 -12.57
CA GLU A 249 8.01 13.28 -13.14
C GLU A 249 7.63 14.61 -13.83
N ALA A 250 7.87 15.74 -13.17
CA ALA A 250 7.62 17.07 -13.73
C ALA A 250 8.46 17.35 -15.00
N LEU A 251 9.74 16.95 -14.98
CA LEU A 251 10.63 17.08 -16.15
C LEU A 251 10.18 16.18 -17.30
N TRP A 252 9.65 14.99 -17.00
CA TRP A 252 9.15 14.07 -18.01
C TRP A 252 7.86 14.57 -18.66
N ILE A 253 6.93 15.14 -17.88
CA ILE A 253 5.67 15.72 -18.37
C ILE A 253 5.96 16.88 -19.35
N THR A 254 6.95 17.73 -19.03
CA THR A 254 7.28 18.92 -19.83
C THR A 254 8.18 18.66 -21.03
N LYS A 255 8.68 17.43 -21.22
CA LYS A 255 9.74 17.11 -22.19
C LYS A 255 9.42 17.61 -23.61
N ASP A 256 8.19 17.46 -24.08
CA ASP A 256 7.82 17.82 -25.46
C ASP A 256 7.79 19.34 -25.66
N GLN A 257 7.32 20.08 -24.64
CA GLN A 257 7.31 21.54 -24.64
C GLN A 257 8.73 22.12 -24.55
N VAL A 258 9.58 21.56 -23.68
CA VAL A 258 10.97 21.98 -23.50
C VAL A 258 11.79 21.68 -24.76
N VAL A 259 11.65 20.49 -25.34
CA VAL A 259 12.32 20.15 -26.61
C VAL A 259 11.85 21.07 -27.74
N GLY A 260 10.54 21.32 -27.86
CA GLY A 260 10.01 22.27 -28.85
C GLY A 260 10.58 23.68 -28.68
N THR A 261 10.72 24.16 -27.44
CA THR A 261 11.31 25.47 -27.13
C THR A 261 12.81 25.51 -27.42
N ALA A 262 13.54 24.42 -27.15
CA ALA A 262 14.95 24.30 -27.50
C ALA A 262 15.17 24.35 -29.02
N VAL A 263 14.30 23.69 -29.80
CA VAL A 263 14.31 23.75 -31.27
C VAL A 263 14.02 25.17 -31.76
N LEU A 264 13.02 25.86 -31.18
CA LEU A 264 12.77 27.28 -31.48
C LEU A 264 14.01 28.13 -31.17
N GLY A 265 14.66 27.91 -30.02
CA GLY A 265 15.88 28.60 -29.63
C GLY A 265 17.03 28.37 -30.61
N PHE A 266 17.22 27.14 -31.08
CA PHE A 266 18.16 26.81 -32.15
C PHE A 266 17.87 27.62 -33.42
N CYS A 267 16.61 27.66 -33.88
CA CYS A 267 16.23 28.41 -35.08
C CYS A 267 16.49 29.91 -34.93
N VAL A 268 16.17 30.48 -33.75
CA VAL A 268 16.41 31.89 -33.44
C VAL A 268 17.92 32.19 -33.45
N GLN A 269 18.73 31.37 -32.79
CA GLN A 269 20.19 31.54 -32.78
C GLN A 269 20.80 31.42 -34.18
N TYR A 270 20.31 30.48 -35.00
CA TYR A 270 20.73 30.37 -36.39
C TYR A 270 20.40 31.64 -37.19
N CYS A 271 19.24 32.27 -36.95
CA CYS A 271 18.90 33.55 -37.57
C CYS A 271 19.87 34.66 -37.14
N PHE A 272 20.20 34.76 -35.85
CA PHE A 272 21.19 35.74 -35.36
C PHE A 272 22.58 35.51 -35.96
N LEU A 273 22.98 34.24 -36.11
CA LEU A 273 24.24 33.87 -36.76
C LEU A 273 24.29 34.38 -38.21
N VAL A 274 23.26 34.06 -39.00
CA VAL A 274 23.18 34.48 -40.41
C VAL A 274 23.10 36.00 -40.53
N LEU A 275 22.30 36.66 -39.68
CA LEU A 275 22.23 38.12 -39.64
C LEU A 275 23.61 38.71 -39.33
N GLY A 276 24.32 38.18 -38.34
CA GLY A 276 25.67 38.58 -37.99
C GLY A 276 26.64 38.51 -39.17
N PHE A 277 26.62 37.40 -39.91
CA PHE A 277 27.42 37.21 -41.12
C PHE A 277 27.08 38.19 -42.25
N LEU A 278 25.81 38.56 -42.41
CA LEU A 278 25.37 39.46 -43.48
C LEU A 278 25.62 40.94 -43.15
N THR A 279 25.58 41.33 -41.86
CA THR A 279 25.71 42.74 -41.46
C THR A 279 27.11 43.17 -41.07
N PHE A 280 27.93 42.27 -40.50
CA PHE A 280 29.24 42.64 -39.95
C PHE A 280 30.38 42.05 -40.79
N SER A 281 31.32 42.92 -41.17
CA SER A 281 32.51 42.51 -41.94
C SER A 281 33.59 41.84 -41.08
N LYS A 282 33.56 42.04 -39.76
CA LYS A 282 34.41 41.39 -38.78
C LYS A 282 33.52 40.60 -37.82
N GLY A 283 33.90 39.37 -37.51
CA GLY A 283 33.17 38.55 -36.55
C GLY A 283 33.20 39.13 -35.14
N TYR A 284 32.27 38.67 -34.32
CA TYR A 284 32.24 38.89 -32.88
C TYR A 284 32.62 37.60 -32.16
N GLY A 285 33.07 37.72 -30.91
CA GLY A 285 33.31 36.62 -29.99
C GLY A 285 32.17 36.42 -29.01
N PHE A 286 32.37 35.46 -28.11
CA PHE A 286 31.65 35.33 -26.85
C PHE A 286 32.65 35.54 -25.70
N ALA A 287 32.16 35.75 -24.47
CA ALA A 287 33.02 36.06 -23.33
C ALA A 287 34.11 35.00 -23.08
N ASP A 288 33.79 33.72 -23.30
CA ASP A 288 34.67 32.59 -23.02
C ASP A 288 35.39 32.04 -24.27
N MET A 289 35.03 32.50 -25.47
CA MET A 289 35.59 32.01 -26.73
C MET A 289 35.57 33.10 -27.81
N ASP A 290 36.75 33.43 -28.32
CA ASP A 290 36.84 34.33 -29.46
C ASP A 290 36.46 33.59 -30.74
N THR A 291 35.31 33.98 -31.30
CA THR A 291 34.75 33.46 -32.55
C THR A 291 34.86 34.48 -33.69
N SER A 292 35.58 35.58 -33.46
CA SER A 292 35.74 36.65 -34.46
C SER A 292 36.50 36.21 -35.71
N GLU A 293 37.27 35.12 -35.62
CA GLU A 293 38.06 34.53 -36.71
C GLU A 293 37.53 33.16 -37.19
N CYS A 294 36.30 32.77 -36.84
CA CYS A 294 35.77 31.47 -37.25
C CYS A 294 35.81 31.28 -38.78
N SER A 295 36.25 30.08 -39.18
CA SER A 295 36.58 29.77 -40.58
C SER A 295 35.40 29.21 -41.38
N SER A 296 34.39 28.67 -40.69
CA SER A 296 33.21 28.04 -41.31
C SER A 296 31.92 28.39 -40.57
N LEU A 297 30.80 28.39 -41.30
CA LEU A 297 29.47 28.62 -40.70
C LEU A 297 29.14 27.57 -39.61
N MET A 298 29.60 26.33 -39.79
CA MET A 298 29.39 25.26 -38.81
C MET A 298 30.16 25.53 -37.51
N GLU A 299 31.39 26.03 -37.60
CA GLU A 299 32.20 26.39 -36.43
C GLU A 299 31.54 27.54 -35.65
N CYS A 300 31.06 28.59 -36.33
CA CYS A 300 30.32 29.66 -35.68
C CYS A 300 29.00 29.17 -35.07
N LEU A 301 28.29 28.27 -35.75
CA LEU A 301 27.04 27.70 -35.26
C LEU A 301 27.28 26.91 -33.97
N LEU A 302 28.29 26.04 -33.94
CA LEU A 302 28.64 25.30 -32.73
C LEU A 302 28.95 26.25 -31.57
N ALA A 303 29.68 27.33 -31.83
CA ALA A 303 29.96 28.31 -30.80
C ALA A 303 28.71 29.09 -30.32
N HIS A 304 27.75 29.37 -31.22
CA HIS A 304 26.47 29.97 -30.84
C HIS A 304 25.62 29.03 -29.99
N LEU A 305 25.56 27.74 -30.33
CA LEU A 305 24.81 26.76 -29.54
C LEU A 305 25.43 26.56 -28.16
N ASP A 306 26.77 26.58 -28.06
CA ASP A 306 27.47 26.35 -26.81
C ASP A 306 27.51 27.59 -25.90
N TYR A 307 28.02 28.71 -26.42
CA TYR A 307 28.24 29.95 -25.65
C TYR A 307 27.11 30.95 -25.76
N GLY A 308 26.31 30.88 -26.83
CA GLY A 308 25.32 31.88 -27.15
C GLY A 308 24.09 31.92 -26.25
N PHE A 309 23.78 30.82 -25.54
CA PHE A 309 22.78 30.84 -24.45
C PHE A 309 23.35 31.40 -23.14
N ARG A 310 24.68 31.37 -22.96
CA ARG A 310 25.37 31.77 -21.71
C ARG A 310 25.79 33.23 -21.70
N SER A 311 26.17 33.75 -22.85
CA SER A 311 26.73 35.10 -22.98
C SER A 311 26.30 35.77 -24.29
N GLY A 312 26.25 37.10 -24.26
CA GLY A 312 25.99 37.91 -25.45
C GLY A 312 27.24 38.06 -26.32
N PRO A 313 27.11 38.66 -27.51
CA PRO A 313 28.23 38.96 -28.41
C PRO A 313 29.24 39.90 -27.75
N VAL A 314 30.52 39.66 -27.99
CA VAL A 314 31.64 40.49 -27.54
C VAL A 314 32.45 40.94 -28.75
N TRP A 315 32.63 42.25 -28.90
CA TRP A 315 33.33 42.83 -30.05
C TRP A 315 34.80 43.11 -29.72
N SER A 316 35.70 42.70 -30.62
CA SER A 316 37.15 42.96 -30.48
C SER A 316 37.52 44.43 -30.73
N SER A 317 36.68 45.18 -31.47
CA SER A 317 36.87 46.60 -31.73
C SER A 317 36.15 47.48 -30.70
N ALA A 318 36.83 48.51 -30.18
CA ALA A 318 36.21 49.51 -29.30
C ALA A 318 35.23 50.47 -30.02
N GLU A 319 35.05 50.34 -31.34
CA GLU A 319 34.13 51.17 -32.12
C GLU A 319 32.67 50.77 -31.89
N LEU A 320 31.95 51.61 -31.14
CA LEU A 320 30.50 51.52 -30.99
C LEU A 320 29.79 52.01 -32.25
N THR A 321 28.93 51.15 -32.80
CA THR A 321 28.04 51.49 -33.92
C THR A 321 26.61 51.14 -33.55
N TRP A 322 25.64 51.86 -34.10
CA TRP A 322 24.22 51.61 -33.83
C TRP A 322 23.77 50.18 -34.18
N TRP A 323 24.36 49.58 -35.22
CA TRP A 323 24.10 48.18 -35.59
C TRP A 323 24.65 47.16 -34.60
N LYS A 324 25.86 47.35 -34.07
CA LYS A 324 26.38 46.50 -32.99
C LYS A 324 25.51 46.62 -31.74
N PHE A 325 25.18 47.85 -31.33
CA PHE A 325 24.30 48.09 -30.19
C PHE A 325 22.94 47.41 -30.33
N ALA A 326 22.28 47.56 -31.49
CA ALA A 326 20.99 46.94 -31.74
C ALA A 326 21.08 45.41 -31.75
N PHE A 327 22.12 44.85 -32.36
CA PHE A 327 22.36 43.41 -32.40
C PHE A 327 22.58 42.84 -31.01
N ASP A 328 23.48 43.43 -30.21
CA ASP A 328 23.80 42.97 -28.84
C ASP A 328 22.57 43.04 -27.93
N TYR A 329 21.83 44.16 -28.01
CA TYR A 329 20.63 44.37 -27.21
C TYR A 329 19.54 43.36 -27.58
N LEU A 330 19.28 43.17 -28.86
CA LEU A 330 18.26 42.24 -29.34
C LEU A 330 18.66 40.79 -29.05
N TYR A 331 19.93 40.44 -29.21
CA TYR A 331 20.46 39.12 -28.89
C TYR A 331 20.30 38.83 -27.40
N ASN A 332 20.72 39.74 -26.53
CA ASN A 332 20.60 39.56 -25.08
C ASN A 332 19.13 39.45 -24.66
N LEU A 333 18.27 40.35 -25.17
CA LEU A 333 16.84 40.34 -24.86
C LEU A 333 16.16 39.05 -25.32
N VAL A 334 16.34 38.65 -26.58
CA VAL A 334 15.63 37.51 -27.16
C VAL A 334 16.23 36.19 -26.71
N VAL A 335 17.54 36.00 -26.89
CA VAL A 335 18.19 34.70 -26.72
C VAL A 335 18.47 34.38 -25.24
N ILE A 336 18.93 35.36 -24.48
CA ILE A 336 19.34 35.13 -23.09
C ILE A 336 18.16 35.33 -22.15
N LEU A 337 17.48 36.48 -22.21
CA LEU A 337 16.41 36.79 -21.26
C LEU A 337 15.11 36.05 -21.60
N ILE A 338 14.56 36.25 -22.80
CA ILE A 338 13.24 35.72 -23.16
C ILE A 338 13.26 34.19 -23.28
N LEU A 339 14.17 33.60 -24.08
CA LEU A 339 14.18 32.13 -24.24
C LEU A 339 14.45 31.38 -22.92
N ALA A 340 15.39 31.84 -22.09
CA ALA A 340 15.66 31.20 -20.79
C ALA A 340 14.47 31.35 -19.82
N ALA A 341 13.78 32.49 -19.84
CA ALA A 341 12.57 32.70 -19.05
C ALA A 341 11.42 31.81 -19.52
N ILE A 342 11.28 31.56 -20.83
CA ILE A 342 10.26 30.64 -21.35
C ILE A 342 10.55 29.20 -20.90
N ILE A 343 11.79 28.72 -21.06
CA ILE A 343 12.17 27.35 -20.67
C ILE A 343 11.94 27.12 -19.18
N SER A 344 12.42 28.02 -18.32
CA SER A 344 12.20 27.92 -16.87
C SER A 344 10.73 28.11 -16.50
N GLY A 345 10.01 29.00 -17.19
CA GLY A 345 8.57 29.24 -17.01
C GLY A 345 7.72 28.00 -17.25
N ILE A 346 7.98 27.24 -18.32
CA ILE A 346 7.28 25.98 -18.62
C ILE A 346 7.41 24.97 -17.48
N ILE A 347 8.64 24.83 -16.95
CA ILE A 347 8.92 23.89 -15.86
C ILE A 347 8.22 24.36 -14.56
N ILE A 348 8.31 25.66 -14.25
CA ILE A 348 7.67 26.24 -13.05
C ILE A 348 6.14 26.10 -13.11
N ASP A 349 5.53 26.35 -14.26
CA ASP A 349 4.08 26.21 -14.45
C ASP A 349 3.63 24.76 -14.22
N THR A 350 4.38 23.80 -14.73
CA THR A 350 4.06 22.38 -14.50
C THR A 350 4.17 22.00 -13.03
N PHE A 351 5.19 22.49 -12.32
CA PHE A 351 5.28 22.30 -10.86
C PHE A 351 4.16 22.99 -10.09
N ALA A 352 3.60 24.10 -10.60
CA ALA A 352 2.44 24.74 -10.01
C ALA A 352 1.18 23.88 -10.22
N ASN A 353 0.95 23.39 -11.44
CA ASN A 353 -0.18 22.54 -11.79
C ASN A 353 -0.16 21.23 -10.99
N MET A 354 0.99 20.53 -10.92
CA MET A 354 1.13 19.31 -10.13
C MET A 354 0.80 19.51 -8.64
N ARG A 355 1.09 20.69 -8.08
CA ARG A 355 0.75 21.02 -6.69
C ARG A 355 -0.74 21.32 -6.53
N ALA A 356 -1.34 22.04 -7.48
CA ALA A 356 -2.78 22.29 -7.49
C ALA A 356 -3.55 20.97 -7.60
N ASP A 357 -3.18 20.11 -8.55
CA ASP A 357 -3.77 18.79 -8.74
C ASP A 357 -3.66 17.91 -7.49
N LEU A 358 -2.49 17.90 -6.84
CA LEU A 358 -2.31 17.13 -5.60
C LEU A 358 -3.19 17.68 -4.47
N SER A 359 -3.30 19.01 -4.36
CA SER A 359 -4.17 19.65 -3.36
C SER A 359 -5.64 19.32 -3.59
N GLU A 360 -6.11 19.37 -4.84
CA GLU A 360 -7.48 19.03 -5.22
C GLU A 360 -7.79 17.55 -4.97
N LYS A 361 -6.87 16.65 -5.32
CA LYS A 361 -7.01 15.21 -5.05
C LYS A 361 -7.10 14.91 -3.56
N ASN A 362 -6.27 15.57 -2.74
CA ASN A 362 -6.33 15.40 -1.29
C ASN A 362 -7.65 15.94 -0.72
N ASP A 363 -8.10 17.10 -1.18
CA ASP A 363 -9.39 17.67 -0.76
C ASP A 363 -10.57 16.74 -1.10
N ASP A 364 -10.64 16.20 -2.33
CA ASP A 364 -11.71 15.26 -2.70
C ASP A 364 -11.66 13.97 -1.87
N GLN A 365 -10.46 13.44 -1.55
CA GLN A 365 -10.32 12.24 -0.73
C GLN A 365 -10.69 12.45 0.73
N GLU A 366 -10.41 13.62 1.29
CA GLU A 366 -10.72 13.94 2.69
C GLU A 366 -12.17 14.38 2.91
N ASN A 367 -12.74 15.09 1.93
CA ASN A 367 -14.02 15.78 2.08
C ASN A 367 -15.17 15.19 1.27
N ASN A 368 -14.94 14.32 0.28
CA ASN A 368 -16.02 13.71 -0.50
C ASN A 368 -15.98 12.18 -0.43
N CYS A 369 -17.16 11.56 -0.34
CA CYS A 369 -17.23 10.10 -0.42
C CYS A 369 -16.92 9.64 -1.84
N PHE A 370 -15.99 8.70 -2.01
CA PHE A 370 -15.56 8.21 -3.33
C PHE A 370 -16.73 7.64 -4.16
N ILE A 371 -17.72 7.01 -3.51
CA ILE A 371 -18.81 6.29 -4.18
C ILE A 371 -20.03 7.15 -4.45
N CYS A 372 -20.57 7.85 -3.44
CA CYS A 372 -21.77 8.66 -3.66
C CYS A 372 -21.46 10.11 -4.01
N GLY A 373 -20.22 10.59 -3.86
CA GLY A 373 -19.84 11.98 -4.12
C GLY A 373 -20.35 13.00 -3.09
N ILE A 374 -21.10 12.56 -2.07
CA ILE A 374 -21.64 13.46 -1.05
C ILE A 374 -20.49 14.00 -0.18
N ASN A 375 -20.53 15.31 0.05
CA ASN A 375 -19.53 16.00 0.86
C ASN A 375 -19.70 15.72 2.35
N ARG A 376 -18.57 15.64 3.06
CA ARG A 376 -18.45 15.43 4.51
C ARG A 376 -19.33 16.39 5.30
N SER A 377 -19.31 17.67 4.97
CA SER A 377 -20.12 18.68 5.66
C SER A 377 -21.62 18.41 5.54
N GLN A 378 -22.08 17.83 4.42
CA GLN A 378 -23.49 17.49 4.22
C GLN A 378 -23.92 16.30 5.05
N MET A 379 -23.07 15.27 5.15
CA MET A 379 -23.32 14.11 6.02
C MET A 379 -23.33 14.50 7.49
N GLU A 380 -22.38 15.35 7.91
CA GLU A 380 -22.29 15.82 9.28
C GLU A 380 -23.51 16.66 9.68
N ARG A 381 -24.07 17.47 8.76
CA ARG A 381 -25.36 18.16 8.96
C ARG A 381 -26.52 17.19 9.21
N GLN A 382 -26.46 15.98 8.65
CA GLN A 382 -27.45 14.92 8.85
C GLN A 382 -27.08 13.95 9.99
N MET A 383 -26.10 14.31 10.83
CA MET A 383 -25.62 13.51 11.98
C MET A 383 -25.06 12.13 11.61
N VAL A 384 -24.63 11.95 10.35
CA VAL A 384 -23.96 10.73 9.88
C VAL A 384 -22.45 10.93 9.96
N LYS A 385 -21.76 10.02 10.65
CA LYS A 385 -20.29 10.05 10.74
C LYS A 385 -19.67 9.66 9.40
N PHE A 386 -18.93 10.58 8.79
CA PHE A 386 -18.32 10.40 7.47
C PHE A 386 -17.44 9.15 7.39
N GLU A 387 -16.59 8.90 8.39
CA GLU A 387 -15.71 7.73 8.41
C GLU A 387 -16.51 6.42 8.51
N HIS A 388 -17.61 6.41 9.27
CA HIS A 388 -18.49 5.24 9.32
C HIS A 388 -19.10 4.96 7.95
N HIS A 389 -19.61 6.00 7.29
CA HIS A 389 -20.17 5.89 5.95
C HIS A 389 -19.14 5.38 4.93
N VAL A 390 -17.95 5.98 4.86
CA VAL A 390 -16.90 5.58 3.91
C VAL A 390 -16.38 4.16 4.16
N PHE A 391 -16.05 3.80 5.41
CA PHE A 391 -15.40 2.50 5.67
C PHE A 391 -16.37 1.34 5.81
N GLN A 392 -17.59 1.61 6.27
CA GLN A 392 -18.58 0.57 6.45
C GLN A 392 -19.47 0.51 5.21
N GLU A 393 -20.11 1.59 4.79
CA GLU A 393 -21.16 1.56 3.75
C GLU A 393 -20.56 1.63 2.34
N HIS A 394 -19.75 2.64 2.07
CA HIS A 394 -19.33 3.04 0.73
C HIS A 394 -17.82 2.84 0.53
N TYR A 395 -17.29 1.73 1.01
CA TYR A 395 -15.87 1.44 0.88
C TYR A 395 -15.54 1.04 -0.56
N MET A 396 -14.76 1.87 -1.26
CA MET A 396 -14.45 1.70 -2.69
C MET A 396 -13.92 0.30 -3.06
N TRP A 397 -13.01 -0.25 -2.25
CA TRP A 397 -12.46 -1.58 -2.51
C TRP A 397 -13.45 -2.72 -2.21
N SER A 398 -14.54 -2.45 -1.49
CA SER A 398 -15.67 -3.39 -1.42
C SER A 398 -16.35 -3.53 -2.79
N TYR A 399 -16.51 -2.44 -3.53
CA TYR A 399 -17.03 -2.47 -4.90
C TYR A 399 -16.07 -3.20 -5.85
N ALA A 400 -14.75 -2.95 -5.76
CA ALA A 400 -13.79 -3.69 -6.58
C ALA A 400 -13.83 -5.21 -6.33
N ARG A 401 -13.95 -5.62 -5.05
CA ARG A 401 -14.14 -7.04 -4.68
C ARG A 401 -15.47 -7.60 -5.20
N PHE A 402 -16.51 -6.78 -5.24
CA PHE A 402 -17.81 -7.17 -5.78
C PHE A 402 -17.74 -7.39 -7.29
N LEU A 403 -17.09 -6.49 -8.04
CA LEU A 403 -16.85 -6.65 -9.48
C LEU A 403 -16.06 -7.94 -9.77
N MET A 404 -15.01 -8.21 -9.00
CA MET A 404 -14.27 -9.47 -9.08
C MET A 404 -15.14 -10.69 -8.81
N TYR A 405 -15.99 -10.65 -7.78
CA TYR A 405 -16.94 -11.72 -7.49
C TYR A 405 -17.90 -11.97 -8.67
N LEU A 406 -18.46 -10.91 -9.27
CA LEU A 406 -19.36 -11.01 -10.42
C LEU A 406 -18.67 -11.60 -11.66
N LYS A 407 -17.40 -11.23 -11.90
CA LYS A 407 -16.60 -11.75 -13.02
C LYS A 407 -16.34 -13.25 -12.88
N GLN A 408 -16.11 -13.73 -11.66
CA GLN A 408 -15.80 -15.14 -11.36
C GLN A 408 -17.04 -16.04 -11.21
N ALA A 409 -18.16 -15.47 -10.76
CA ALA A 409 -19.38 -16.23 -10.54
C ALA A 409 -20.05 -16.64 -11.87
N LYS A 410 -20.55 -17.88 -11.92
CA LYS A 410 -21.34 -18.39 -13.04
C LYS A 410 -22.70 -17.71 -13.05
N ASP A 411 -23.24 -17.47 -14.24
CA ASP A 411 -24.53 -16.79 -14.39
C ASP A 411 -25.69 -17.53 -13.72
N SER A 412 -25.59 -18.86 -13.55
CA SER A 412 -26.56 -19.68 -12.81
C SER A 412 -26.58 -19.45 -11.30
N ASP A 413 -25.47 -18.96 -10.75
CA ASP A 413 -25.26 -18.86 -9.30
C ASP A 413 -25.60 -17.44 -8.78
N LEU A 414 -25.82 -16.49 -9.70
CA LEU A 414 -26.12 -15.10 -9.40
C LEU A 414 -27.60 -14.91 -9.06
N ASN A 415 -27.87 -14.12 -8.04
CA ASN A 415 -29.23 -13.67 -7.76
C ASN A 415 -29.68 -12.56 -8.74
N GLY A 416 -30.95 -12.15 -8.66
CA GLY A 416 -31.53 -11.15 -9.56
C GLY A 416 -30.78 -9.80 -9.55
N PRO A 417 -30.51 -9.18 -8.37
CA PRO A 417 -29.71 -7.96 -8.28
C PRO A 417 -28.27 -8.10 -8.79
N GLU A 418 -27.59 -9.20 -8.50
CA GLU A 418 -26.22 -9.45 -8.98
C GLU A 418 -26.16 -9.60 -10.51
N SER A 419 -27.10 -10.37 -11.08
CA SER A 419 -27.25 -10.52 -12.53
C SER A 419 -27.52 -9.18 -13.21
N PHE A 420 -28.32 -8.31 -12.58
CA PHE A 420 -28.57 -6.96 -13.05
C PHE A 420 -27.30 -6.11 -13.11
N VAL A 421 -26.47 -6.13 -12.05
CA VAL A 421 -25.21 -5.38 -12.04
C VAL A 421 -24.23 -5.95 -13.04
N LYS A 422 -24.08 -7.28 -13.11
CA LYS A 422 -23.17 -7.93 -14.07
C LYS A 422 -23.53 -7.55 -15.52
N ALA A 423 -24.82 -7.60 -15.88
CA ALA A 423 -25.28 -7.21 -17.21
C ALA A 423 -25.02 -5.73 -17.54
N LYS A 424 -25.06 -4.85 -16.53
CA LYS A 424 -24.74 -3.42 -16.67
C LYS A 424 -23.26 -3.17 -16.88
N VAL A 425 -22.41 -3.77 -16.06
CA VAL A 425 -20.94 -3.67 -16.18
C VAL A 425 -20.45 -4.20 -17.52
N THR A 426 -20.99 -5.33 -18.01
CA THR A 426 -20.65 -5.87 -19.34
C THR A 426 -21.04 -4.93 -20.50
N ARG A 427 -21.96 -3.99 -20.27
CA ARG A 427 -22.37 -2.98 -21.25
C ARG A 427 -21.72 -1.62 -21.00
N GLN A 428 -20.73 -1.56 -20.11
CA GLN A 428 -20.07 -0.31 -19.68
C GLN A 428 -21.08 0.73 -19.14
N ASP A 429 -22.17 0.26 -18.51
CA ASP A 429 -23.16 1.11 -17.83
C ASP A 429 -22.95 1.03 -16.31
N TYR A 430 -22.41 2.10 -15.72
CA TYR A 430 -22.12 2.18 -14.29
C TYR A 430 -23.20 2.91 -13.48
N THR A 431 -24.39 3.14 -14.04
CA THR A 431 -25.50 3.84 -13.34
C THR A 431 -26.14 3.05 -12.19
N PHE A 432 -25.61 1.87 -11.84
CA PHE A 432 -25.99 1.14 -10.63
C PHE A 432 -25.34 1.72 -9.36
N TYR A 433 -24.32 2.57 -9.47
CA TYR A 433 -23.74 3.25 -8.31
C TYR A 433 -24.75 4.24 -7.68
N PRO A 434 -24.77 4.36 -6.34
CA PRO A 434 -25.68 5.27 -5.64
C PRO A 434 -25.13 6.71 -5.65
N VAL A 435 -25.03 7.33 -6.81
CA VAL A 435 -24.50 8.70 -6.94
C VAL A 435 -25.46 9.69 -6.29
N ASN A 436 -24.93 10.58 -5.45
CA ASN A 436 -25.65 11.55 -4.63
C ASN A 436 -26.73 10.96 -3.71
N ARG A 437 -26.67 9.65 -3.42
CA ARG A 437 -27.64 8.97 -2.56
C ARG A 437 -26.96 7.97 -1.63
N ALA A 438 -27.57 7.71 -0.48
CA ALA A 438 -27.14 6.64 0.42
C ALA A 438 -28.33 6.18 1.25
N LEU A 439 -28.41 4.89 1.58
CA LEU A 439 -29.53 4.35 2.37
C LEU A 439 -29.70 5.07 3.71
N THR A 440 -28.59 5.50 4.31
CA THR A 440 -28.53 6.19 5.60
C THR A 440 -29.04 7.64 5.53
N LEU A 441 -29.13 8.20 4.33
CA LEU A 441 -29.58 9.59 4.07
C LEU A 441 -30.96 9.61 3.39
N ASP A 442 -31.31 8.58 2.63
CA ASP A 442 -32.60 8.40 1.94
C ASP A 442 -33.76 7.98 2.88
N SER A 443 -33.50 7.84 4.19
CA SER A 443 -34.56 7.66 5.18
C SER A 443 -35.32 8.98 5.38
N ASP A 444 -36.14 9.34 4.40
CA ASP A 444 -37.01 10.53 4.40
C ASP A 444 -38.19 10.44 5.38
N ASP A 445 -38.15 9.54 6.38
CA ASP A 445 -39.09 9.56 7.48
C ASP A 445 -38.48 10.33 8.66
N ALA A 446 -38.84 11.60 8.78
CA ALA A 446 -38.56 12.42 9.98
C ALA A 446 -39.05 11.75 11.29
N GLU A 447 -39.96 10.76 11.19
CA GLU A 447 -40.40 9.91 12.30
C GLU A 447 -39.32 8.90 12.74
N ASP A 448 -38.56 8.28 11.83
CA ASP A 448 -37.50 7.33 12.19
C ASP A 448 -36.26 8.03 12.79
N TYR A 449 -35.98 9.29 12.41
CA TYR A 449 -34.92 10.08 13.08
C TYR A 449 -35.17 10.26 14.58
N THR A 450 -36.43 10.53 14.95
CA THR A 450 -36.83 10.70 16.34
C THR A 450 -36.83 9.35 17.07
N GLU A 451 -37.31 8.29 16.42
CA GLU A 451 -37.30 6.93 16.97
C GLU A 451 -35.88 6.37 17.13
N ARG A 452 -34.96 6.70 16.22
CA ARG A 452 -33.54 6.34 16.28
C ARG A 452 -32.80 7.11 17.36
N GLN A 453 -33.11 8.39 17.59
CA GLN A 453 -32.64 9.18 18.73
C GLN A 453 -33.05 8.54 20.07
N VAL A 454 -34.31 8.13 20.20
CA VAL A 454 -34.82 7.45 21.39
C VAL A 454 -34.13 6.10 21.58
N ARG A 455 -34.05 5.26 20.54
CA ARG A 455 -33.38 3.94 20.61
C ARG A 455 -31.90 4.01 20.97
N ILE A 456 -31.16 5.00 20.45
CA ILE A 456 -29.74 5.16 20.78
C ILE A 456 -29.57 5.56 22.24
N LYS A 457 -30.38 6.50 22.72
CA LYS A 457 -30.37 6.92 24.13
C LYS A 457 -30.75 5.76 25.06
N ASP A 458 -31.79 5.00 24.72
CA ASP A 458 -32.22 3.83 25.49
C ASP A 458 -31.14 2.73 25.52
N LEU A 459 -30.41 2.53 24.42
CA LEU A 459 -29.29 1.58 24.36
C LEU A 459 -28.09 2.02 25.20
N GLU A 460 -27.80 3.32 25.24
CA GLU A 460 -26.74 3.88 26.09
C GLU A 460 -27.08 3.77 27.58
N GLU A 461 -28.33 4.07 27.96
CA GLU A 461 -28.84 3.88 29.31
C GLU A 461 -28.82 2.40 29.71
N MET A 462 -29.31 1.51 28.85
CA MET A 462 -29.29 0.07 29.07
C MET A 462 -27.87 -0.49 29.20
N ARG A 463 -26.91 0.00 28.40
CA ARG A 463 -25.50 -0.36 28.54
C ARG A 463 -24.92 0.08 29.88
N GLY A 464 -25.32 1.25 30.38
CA GLY A 464 -25.00 1.72 31.72
C GLY A 464 -25.53 0.76 32.80
N SER A 465 -26.81 0.40 32.72
CA SER A 465 -27.44 -0.56 33.65
C SER A 465 -26.82 -1.96 33.59
N VAL A 466 -26.46 -2.45 32.40
CA VAL A 466 -25.79 -3.75 32.23
C VAL A 466 -24.40 -3.73 32.87
N ARG A 467 -23.62 -2.65 32.72
CA ARG A 467 -22.34 -2.49 33.41
C ARG A 467 -22.52 -2.57 34.92
N GLN A 468 -23.47 -1.82 35.47
CA GLN A 468 -23.77 -1.82 36.89
C GLN A 468 -24.23 -3.22 37.37
N CYS A 469 -25.01 -3.94 36.57
CA CYS A 469 -25.42 -5.31 36.86
C CYS A 469 -24.24 -6.29 36.85
N THR A 470 -23.30 -6.14 35.91
CA THR A 470 -22.08 -6.96 35.88
C THR A 470 -21.17 -6.69 37.07
N GLU A 471 -21.00 -5.44 37.47
CA GLU A 471 -20.25 -5.05 38.67
C GLU A 471 -20.89 -5.62 39.93
N THR A 472 -22.23 -5.52 40.05
CA THR A 472 -22.99 -6.08 41.17
C THR A 472 -22.88 -7.61 41.20
N SER A 473 -22.96 -8.27 40.04
CA SER A 473 -22.80 -9.73 39.94
C SER A 473 -21.39 -10.18 40.35
N GLN A 474 -20.35 -9.41 40.02
CA GLN A 474 -18.98 -9.69 40.48
C GLN A 474 -18.87 -9.53 42.00
N HIS A 475 -19.50 -8.49 42.57
CA HIS A 475 -19.55 -8.27 44.01
C HIS A 475 -20.25 -9.41 44.76
N ILE A 476 -21.39 -9.91 44.24
CA ILE A 476 -22.11 -11.05 44.80
C ILE A 476 -21.26 -12.32 44.76
N LEU A 477 -20.52 -12.55 43.67
CA LEU A 477 -19.62 -13.70 43.57
C LEU A 477 -18.48 -13.64 44.58
N GLN A 478 -17.97 -12.44 44.87
CA GLN A 478 -16.94 -12.23 45.88
C GLN A 478 -17.49 -12.50 47.30
N LEU A 479 -18.64 -11.92 47.64
CA LEU A 479 -19.34 -12.19 48.90
C LEU A 479 -19.64 -13.69 49.09
N LYS A 480 -20.01 -14.40 48.02
CA LYS A 480 -20.25 -15.85 48.08
C LYS A 480 -18.98 -16.65 48.39
N ARG A 481 -17.80 -16.18 47.94
CA ARG A 481 -16.52 -16.81 48.30
C ARG A 481 -16.17 -16.57 49.76
N GLU A 482 -16.32 -15.33 50.23
CA GLU A 482 -16.11 -14.96 51.62
C GLU A 482 -17.06 -15.71 52.57
N LEU A 483 -18.33 -15.85 52.19
CA LEU A 483 -19.29 -16.64 52.97
C LEU A 483 -18.87 -18.12 53.03
N LYS A 484 -18.37 -18.69 51.93
CA LYS A 484 -17.88 -20.08 51.92
C LYS A 484 -16.66 -20.28 52.81
N THR A 485 -15.74 -19.31 52.87
CA THR A 485 -14.57 -19.41 53.77
C THR A 485 -15.01 -19.33 55.23
N VAL A 486 -15.89 -18.37 55.57
CA VAL A 486 -16.44 -18.25 56.93
C VAL A 486 -17.20 -19.52 57.34
N MET A 487 -18.01 -20.09 56.44
CA MET A 487 -18.76 -21.32 56.72
C MET A 487 -17.83 -22.52 56.93
N LYS A 488 -16.69 -22.57 56.22
CA LYS A 488 -15.67 -23.59 56.42
C LYS A 488 -14.98 -23.45 57.79
N GLU A 489 -14.56 -22.23 58.13
CA GLU A 489 -13.96 -21.92 59.43
C GLU A 489 -14.92 -22.22 60.59
N SER A 490 -16.20 -21.88 60.43
CA SER A 490 -17.24 -22.19 61.41
C SER A 490 -17.45 -23.71 61.57
N ASN A 491 -17.49 -24.47 60.48
CA ASN A 491 -17.61 -25.93 60.54
C ASN A 491 -16.38 -26.58 61.19
N GLU A 492 -15.17 -26.09 60.92
CA GLU A 492 -13.93 -26.54 61.56
C GLU A 492 -13.96 -26.24 63.07
N ALA A 493 -14.43 -25.05 63.47
CA ALA A 493 -14.59 -24.69 64.88
C ALA A 493 -15.64 -25.55 65.61
N VAL A 494 -16.76 -25.88 64.95
CA VAL A 494 -17.78 -26.77 65.50
C VAL A 494 -17.24 -28.20 65.67
N ALA A 495 -16.45 -28.69 64.72
CA ALA A 495 -15.80 -29.99 64.82
C ALA A 495 -14.79 -30.05 65.98
N ASP A 496 -13.97 -29.00 66.18
CA ASP A 496 -13.07 -28.90 67.34
C ASP A 496 -13.87 -28.89 68.66
N MET A 497 -14.98 -28.14 68.69
CA MET A 497 -15.85 -28.08 69.86
C MET A 497 -16.48 -29.45 70.19
N GLN A 498 -16.96 -30.19 69.19
CA GLN A 498 -17.48 -31.55 69.37
C GLN A 498 -16.40 -32.52 69.87
N MET A 499 -15.18 -32.44 69.33
CA MET A 499 -14.06 -33.27 69.77
C MET A 499 -13.70 -33.01 71.23
N ARG A 500 -13.68 -31.75 71.67
CA ARG A 500 -13.48 -31.40 73.10
C ARG A 500 -14.61 -31.91 73.98
N LEU A 501 -15.85 -31.86 73.49
CA LEU A 501 -17.02 -32.36 74.22
C LEU A 501 -16.96 -33.89 74.39
N GLN A 502 -16.53 -34.62 73.36
CA GLN A 502 -16.30 -36.06 73.42
C GLN A 502 -15.22 -36.43 74.44
N LEU A 503 -14.10 -35.70 74.46
CA LEU A 503 -13.03 -35.89 75.45
C LEU A 503 -13.54 -35.66 76.88
N LEU A 504 -14.30 -34.59 77.12
CA LEU A 504 -14.93 -34.31 78.42
C LEU A 504 -15.93 -35.41 78.82
N THR A 505 -16.77 -35.88 77.89
CA THR A 505 -17.70 -36.99 78.19
C THR A 505 -16.96 -38.29 78.48
N GLY A 506 -15.85 -38.57 77.80
CA GLY A 506 -15.00 -39.72 78.07
C GLY A 506 -14.36 -39.67 79.46
N ASP A 507 -13.82 -38.51 79.85
CA ASP A 507 -13.25 -38.29 81.18
C ASP A 507 -14.30 -38.39 82.29
N VAL A 508 -15.50 -37.85 82.06
CA VAL A 508 -16.63 -37.97 83.00
C VAL A 508 -17.06 -39.43 83.12
N HIS A 509 -17.20 -40.14 82.00
CA HIS A 509 -17.59 -41.56 82.00
C HIS A 509 -16.56 -42.42 82.75
N LYS A 510 -15.26 -42.17 82.52
CA LYS A 510 -14.18 -42.87 83.22
C LYS A 510 -14.19 -42.61 84.73
N LYS A 511 -14.36 -41.35 85.15
CA LYS A 511 -14.49 -41.00 86.57
C LYS A 511 -15.73 -41.58 87.24
N VAL A 512 -16.87 -41.61 86.54
CA VAL A 512 -18.12 -42.22 87.04
C VAL A 512 -17.95 -43.73 87.18
N GLN A 513 -17.29 -44.39 86.22
CA GLN A 513 -17.08 -45.83 86.22
C GLN A 513 -16.06 -46.25 87.30
N GLU A 514 -15.01 -45.46 87.53
CA GLU A 514 -14.09 -45.63 88.66
C GLU A 514 -14.83 -45.47 90.01
N ALA A 515 -15.73 -44.48 90.14
CA ALA A 515 -16.54 -44.28 91.34
C ALA A 515 -17.57 -45.42 91.55
N MET A 516 -18.18 -45.93 90.48
CA MET A 516 -19.10 -47.08 90.55
C MET A 516 -18.38 -48.37 90.90
N LEU A 517 -17.19 -48.62 90.35
CA LEU A 517 -16.35 -49.77 90.71
C LEU A 517 -15.92 -49.72 92.18
N GLN A 518 -15.56 -48.54 92.70
CA GLN A 518 -15.30 -48.37 94.13
C GLN A 518 -16.53 -48.67 94.99
N LYS A 519 -17.73 -48.26 94.54
CA LYS A 519 -18.99 -48.51 95.27
C LYS A 519 -19.45 -49.97 95.19
N ALA A 520 -19.26 -50.63 94.05
CA ALA A 520 -19.56 -52.06 93.86
C ALA A 520 -18.59 -52.96 94.63
N ALA A 521 -17.30 -52.60 94.72
CA ALA A 521 -16.34 -53.27 95.59
C ALA A 521 -16.70 -53.14 97.08
N GLN A 522 -17.32 -52.02 97.49
CA GLN A 522 -17.84 -51.85 98.85
C GLN A 522 -19.15 -52.63 99.11
N GLN A 523 -20.01 -52.82 98.10
CA GLN A 523 -21.29 -53.53 98.26
C GLN A 523 -21.19 -55.06 98.09
N ALA A 524 -20.21 -55.59 97.36
CA ALA A 524 -19.99 -57.04 97.23
C ALA A 524 -19.41 -57.70 98.51
N ALA A 525 -18.94 -56.91 99.47
CA ALA A 525 -18.50 -57.39 100.79
C ALA A 525 -19.66 -57.54 101.81
N GLY A 526 -20.89 -57.14 101.43
CA GLY A 526 -22.01 -57.05 102.37
C GLY A 526 -23.35 -57.45 101.78
N HIS A 527 -23.50 -58.68 101.29
CA HIS A 527 -24.78 -59.42 101.33
C HIS A 527 -24.58 -60.85 100.81
N ARG A 528 -24.33 -61.77 101.76
CA ARG A 528 -24.34 -63.22 101.54
C ARG A 528 -25.42 -63.80 102.44
N SER A 529 -26.66 -63.79 101.97
CA SER A 529 -27.72 -64.65 102.49
C SER A 529 -28.94 -64.52 101.59
N ASP A 530 -29.45 -65.70 101.22
CA ASP A 530 -30.88 -66.00 101.08
C ASP A 530 -31.54 -66.04 99.68
N TRP A 531 -32.12 -67.23 99.42
CA TRP A 531 -33.10 -67.65 98.40
C TRP A 531 -32.55 -67.91 96.98
N GLN A 532 -32.37 -69.16 96.49
CA GLN A 532 -33.30 -70.28 96.27
C GLN A 532 -34.59 -69.93 95.50
N GLY A 533 -34.69 -70.43 94.26
CA GLY A 533 -35.96 -70.81 93.63
C GLY A 533 -36.27 -70.24 92.23
N LEU A 534 -35.80 -70.95 91.18
CA LEU A 534 -36.48 -71.34 89.90
C LEU A 534 -37.26 -70.29 89.04
N PRO A 535 -37.53 -70.54 87.73
CA PRO A 535 -36.87 -71.41 86.75
C PRO A 535 -36.48 -70.70 85.43
N VAL A 536 -35.71 -71.44 84.64
CA VAL A 536 -35.19 -71.16 83.29
C VAL A 536 -36.27 -71.34 82.22
N LEU A 537 -36.45 -70.37 81.33
CA LEU A 537 -36.96 -70.51 79.95
C LEU A 537 -36.36 -69.35 79.11
N GLN A 538 -35.35 -69.63 78.29
CA GLN A 538 -35.42 -69.91 76.84
C GLN A 538 -35.24 -68.68 75.94
N ALA A 539 -34.04 -68.68 75.35
CA ALA A 539 -33.61 -68.10 74.09
C ALA A 539 -34.68 -67.66 73.07
N PHE A 540 -34.49 -66.45 72.54
CA PHE A 540 -34.79 -66.08 71.15
C PHE A 540 -33.70 -65.11 70.64
N ALA A 541 -32.80 -65.64 69.81
CA ALA A 541 -32.29 -64.93 68.63
C ALA A 541 -33.35 -65.15 67.50
N PRO A 542 -33.41 -64.41 66.37
CA PRO A 542 -32.25 -63.84 65.68
C PRO A 542 -32.46 -62.52 64.86
N ALA A 543 -31.34 -62.02 64.35
CA ALA A 543 -31.06 -61.53 62.98
C ALA A 543 -31.80 -60.33 62.34
N GLY A 544 -30.98 -59.61 61.56
CA GLY A 544 -31.37 -58.73 60.44
C GLY A 544 -31.25 -57.26 60.80
N ASP A 545 -30.66 -56.37 60.01
CA ASP A 545 -30.14 -56.47 58.65
C ASP A 545 -29.36 -55.16 58.40
N LYS A 546 -28.26 -55.27 57.63
CA LYS A 546 -27.59 -54.26 56.78
C LYS A 546 -27.25 -52.86 57.29
#